data_AF-A0A537R3J5-F1
#
_entry.id   AF-A0A537R3J5-F1
#
_cell.length_a   1.000
_cell.length_b   1.000
_cell.length_c   1.000
_cell.angle_alpha   90.00
_cell.angle_beta   90.00
_cell.angle_gamma   90.00
#
_symmetry.space_group_name_H-M   'P 1'
#
loop_
_entity.id
_entity.type
_entity.pdbx_description
1 polymer ?
#
loop_
_entity_poly.entity_id
_entity_poly.type
_entity_poly.pdbx_seq_one_letter_code
_entity_poly.pdbx_strand_id
1 'polypeptide(L)'
;MADSNNTPDKKPAKGQEKGKDRKANRRGAARLAAVQALYQMDMAGAGINDIFAEFESHWLGNEVEGDKYLPAEAAFFRDVVAGVVRDQAKLDPLIDEALSNG
;
A
#
# COMPACT_ATOMS: atom_id res chain seq x y z
N MET A 1 -12.18 -43.76 -49.57
CA MET A 1 -11.42 -43.87 -48.31
C MET A 1 -11.34 -42.49 -47.69
N ALA A 2 -12.10 -42.30 -46.60
CA ALA A 2 -11.84 -41.25 -45.62
C ALA A 2 -10.52 -41.56 -44.88
N ASP A 3 -9.83 -40.54 -44.38
CA ASP A 3 -8.84 -40.54 -43.27
C ASP A 3 -7.87 -39.36 -43.53
N SER A 4 -7.51 -38.48 -42.61
CA SER A 4 -8.00 -38.11 -41.29
C SER A 4 -7.43 -36.73 -41.01
N ASN A 5 -8.29 -35.82 -40.56
CA ASN A 5 -7.92 -34.52 -40.01
C ASN A 5 -7.43 -34.78 -38.56
N ASN A 6 -6.16 -34.52 -38.23
CA ASN A 6 -5.71 -34.54 -36.84
C ASN A 6 -4.72 -33.41 -36.54
N THR A 7 -5.32 -32.33 -36.05
CA THR A 7 -4.74 -31.29 -35.20
C THR A 7 -3.91 -31.87 -34.05
N PRO A 8 -2.72 -31.35 -33.74
CA PRO A 8 -2.19 -31.47 -32.39
C PRO A 8 -2.86 -30.40 -31.51
N ASP A 9 -3.88 -30.85 -30.78
CA ASP A 9 -4.61 -30.11 -29.76
C ASP A 9 -3.72 -29.86 -28.51
N LYS A 10 -3.78 -28.62 -28.01
CA LYS A 10 -3.72 -28.23 -26.58
C LYS A 10 -2.39 -28.32 -25.81
N LYS A 11 -1.79 -27.14 -25.62
CA LYS A 11 -1.85 -26.45 -24.31
C LYS A 11 -1.50 -24.95 -24.48
N PRO A 12 -2.45 -24.00 -24.34
CA PRO A 12 -2.04 -22.63 -24.09
C PRO A 12 -1.38 -22.60 -22.70
N ALA A 13 -0.22 -21.97 -22.65
CA ALA A 13 0.54 -21.75 -21.43
C ALA A 13 -0.36 -21.13 -20.35
N LYS A 14 -0.13 -21.61 -19.12
CA LYS A 14 -0.74 -21.18 -17.86
C LYS A 14 -1.23 -19.74 -17.90
N GLY A 15 -2.51 -19.57 -17.56
CA GLY A 15 -3.15 -18.28 -17.39
C GLY A 15 -2.29 -17.33 -16.56
N GLN A 16 -1.84 -16.28 -17.21
CA GLN A 16 -1.65 -15.00 -16.55
C GLN A 16 -2.98 -14.27 -16.74
N GLU A 17 -3.97 -14.60 -15.92
CA GLU A 17 -4.96 -13.61 -15.55
C GLU A 17 -4.16 -12.49 -14.87
N LYS A 18 -3.85 -11.44 -15.64
CA LYS A 18 -3.46 -10.14 -15.11
C LYS A 18 -4.64 -9.65 -14.26
N GLY A 19 -4.69 -10.13 -13.03
CA GLY A 19 -5.70 -9.82 -12.05
C GLY A 19 -5.55 -8.39 -11.58
N LYS A 20 -5.95 -7.45 -12.44
CA LYS A 20 -6.39 -6.08 -12.13
C LYS A 20 -5.97 -5.66 -10.73
N ASP A 21 -4.77 -5.09 -10.57
CA ASP A 21 -4.15 -4.73 -9.29
C ASP A 21 -5.21 -4.23 -8.32
N ARG A 22 -5.68 -5.15 -7.46
CA ARG A 22 -6.91 -4.92 -6.72
C ARG A 22 -6.62 -3.72 -5.84
N LYS A 23 -7.43 -2.66 -5.94
CA LYS A 23 -7.34 -1.44 -5.13
C LYS A 23 -7.07 -1.74 -3.63
N ALA A 24 -7.58 -2.88 -3.15
CA ALA A 24 -7.30 -3.43 -1.82
C ALA A 24 -5.80 -3.64 -1.51
N ASN A 25 -5.01 -4.14 -2.47
CA ASN A 25 -3.57 -4.36 -2.32
C ASN A 25 -2.81 -3.03 -2.19
N ARG A 26 -3.22 -2.00 -2.96
CA ARG A 26 -2.64 -0.64 -2.87
C ARG A 26 -2.92 0.03 -1.53
N ARG A 27 -4.13 -0.15 -0.99
CA ARG A 27 -4.49 0.31 0.36
C ARG A 27 -3.75 -0.44 1.46
N GLY A 28 -3.52 -1.73 1.27
CA GLY A 28 -2.68 -2.53 2.17
C GLY A 28 -1.27 -1.96 2.28
N ALA A 29 -0.64 -1.71 1.13
CA ALA A 29 0.69 -1.10 1.08
C ALA A 29 0.73 0.30 1.71
N ALA A 30 -0.26 1.16 1.41
CA ALA A 30 -0.34 2.51 2.00
C ALA A 30 -0.51 2.49 3.52
N ARG A 31 -1.28 1.55 4.07
CA ARG A 31 -1.42 1.38 5.54
C ARG A 31 -0.12 0.92 6.17
N LEU A 32 0.57 -0.05 5.57
CA LEU A 32 1.85 -0.52 6.08
C LEU A 32 2.89 0.62 6.09
N ALA A 33 2.95 1.42 5.01
CA ALA A 33 3.79 2.60 4.96
C ALA A 33 3.41 3.63 6.02
N ALA A 34 2.12 3.86 6.27
CA ALA A 34 1.66 4.78 7.31
C ALA A 34 2.08 4.34 8.71
N VAL A 35 2.04 3.04 9.01
CA VAL A 35 2.53 2.49 10.28
C VAL A 35 4.03 2.73 10.44
N GLN A 36 4.81 2.50 9.39
CA GLN A 36 6.26 2.74 9.42
C GLN A 36 6.59 4.21 9.63
N ALA A 37 5.87 5.10 8.94
CA ALA A 37 6.00 6.55 9.08
C ALA A 37 5.70 7.02 10.52
N LEU A 38 4.56 6.60 11.09
CA LEU A 38 4.18 6.97 12.46
C LEU A 38 5.21 6.46 13.48
N TYR A 39 5.70 5.23 13.31
CA TYR A 39 6.76 4.70 14.17
C TYR A 39 8.06 5.51 14.08
N GLN A 40 8.47 5.93 12.88
CA GLN A 40 9.64 6.79 12.71
C GLN A 40 9.44 8.16 13.35
N MET A 41 8.24 8.74 13.28
CA MET A 41 7.93 9.98 13.98
C MET A 41 8.08 9.84 15.50
N ASP A 42 7.53 8.77 16.06
CA ASP A 42 7.54 8.53 17.51
C ASP A 42 8.95 8.20 18.03
N MET A 43 9.72 7.39 17.29
CA MET A 43 11.05 6.94 17.70
C MET A 43 12.17 7.94 17.41
N ALA A 44 12.12 8.61 16.25
CA ALA A 44 13.17 9.54 15.82
C ALA A 44 12.84 10.99 16.17
N GLY A 45 11.63 11.28 16.67
CA GLY A 45 11.15 12.64 16.89
C GLY A 45 11.02 13.44 15.58
N ALA A 46 10.92 12.75 14.44
CA ALA A 46 10.84 13.37 13.13
C ALA A 46 9.50 14.10 12.95
N GLY A 47 9.54 15.30 12.37
CA GLY A 47 8.33 16.05 12.06
C GLY A 47 7.54 15.39 10.93
N ILE A 48 6.21 15.58 10.93
CA ILE A 48 5.33 15.07 9.86
C ILE A 48 5.76 15.54 8.46
N ASN A 49 6.34 16.75 8.36
CA ASN A 49 6.83 17.29 7.10
C ASN A 49 8.09 16.55 6.59
N ASP A 50 8.97 16.13 7.49
CA ASP A 50 10.19 15.40 7.14
C ASP A 50 9.82 14.02 6.59
N ILE A 51 8.88 13.34 7.25
CA ILE A 51 8.31 12.07 6.78
C ILE A 51 7.66 12.20 5.40
N PHE A 52 6.93 13.28 5.16
CA PHE A 52 6.33 13.52 3.84
C PHE A 52 7.37 13.80 2.77
N ALA A 53 8.43 14.54 3.08
CA ALA A 53 9.53 14.78 2.15
C ALA A 53 10.31 13.50 1.84
N GLU A 54 10.59 12.68 2.85
CA GLU A 54 11.24 11.38 2.69
C GLU A 54 10.38 10.43 1.88
N PHE A 55 9.07 10.36 2.18
CA PHE A 55 8.11 9.57 1.41
C PHE A 55 8.05 10.04 -0.05
N GLU A 56 7.93 11.35 -0.30
CA GLU A 56 7.96 11.85 -1.68
C GLU A 56 9.28 11.49 -2.39
N SER A 57 10.42 11.57 -1.71
CA SER A 57 11.72 11.21 -2.30
C SER A 57 11.83 9.71 -2.61
N HIS A 58 11.34 8.85 -1.71
CA HIS A 58 11.38 7.39 -1.85
C HIS A 58 10.47 6.89 -2.97
N TRP A 59 9.39 7.61 -3.24
CA TRP A 59 8.39 7.27 -4.25
C TRP A 59 8.55 8.02 -5.58
N LEU A 60 9.11 9.24 -5.60
CA LEU A 60 9.51 9.93 -6.85
C LEU A 60 10.78 9.36 -7.47
N GLY A 61 11.64 8.71 -6.67
CA GLY A 61 12.94 8.21 -7.12
C GLY A 61 12.94 6.82 -7.74
N ASN A 62 11.86 6.04 -7.59
CA ASN A 62 11.78 4.66 -8.07
C ASN A 62 10.51 4.46 -8.88
N GLU A 63 10.63 4.45 -10.21
CA GLU A 63 9.65 3.76 -11.06
C GLU A 63 9.68 2.27 -10.68
N VAL A 64 8.74 1.84 -9.85
CA VAL A 64 8.58 0.43 -9.52
C VAL A 64 7.73 -0.21 -10.62
N GLU A 65 8.35 -1.09 -11.40
CA GLU A 65 7.70 -2.04 -12.33
C GLU A 65 6.96 -1.49 -13.55
N GLY A 66 7.41 -0.37 -14.15
CA GLY A 66 7.03 0.00 -15.53
C GLY A 66 5.56 0.34 -15.79
N ASP A 67 4.70 0.23 -14.79
CA ASP A 67 3.39 0.87 -14.75
C ASP A 67 3.57 2.21 -14.03
N LYS A 68 3.08 3.30 -14.65
CA LYS A 68 2.73 4.51 -13.92
C LYS A 68 1.82 4.06 -12.80
N TYR A 69 2.36 3.91 -11.60
CA TYR A 69 1.52 3.76 -10.42
C TYR A 69 0.59 4.95 -10.49
N LEU A 70 -0.72 4.69 -10.72
CA LEU A 70 -1.74 5.58 -10.16
C LEU A 70 -1.23 5.77 -8.76
N PRO A 71 -0.91 7.02 -8.37
CA PRO A 71 -0.12 7.31 -7.19
C PRO A 71 -0.56 6.29 -6.17
N ALA A 72 0.37 5.53 -5.57
CA ALA A 72 0.02 4.79 -4.35
C ALA A 72 -0.90 5.72 -3.58
N GLU A 73 -1.90 5.20 -2.88
CA GLU A 73 -2.91 6.08 -2.32
C GLU A 73 -2.25 7.04 -1.27
N ALA A 74 -0.98 7.49 -1.33
CA ALA A 74 -0.41 8.82 -1.05
C ALA A 74 -1.40 9.84 -0.52
N ALA A 75 -2.52 10.08 -1.20
CA ALA A 75 -3.62 10.84 -0.62
C ALA A 75 -4.12 10.18 0.68
N PHE A 76 -4.62 8.95 0.61
CA PHE A 76 -4.90 8.08 1.76
C PHE A 76 -3.72 7.83 2.74
N PHE A 77 -2.46 7.69 2.32
CA PHE A 77 -1.30 7.61 3.23
C PHE A 77 -1.15 8.91 4.01
N ARG A 78 -1.14 10.06 3.31
CA ARG A 78 -1.11 11.39 3.93
C ARG A 78 -2.30 11.60 4.84
N ASP A 79 -3.49 11.19 4.41
CA ASP A 79 -4.73 11.29 5.20
C ASP A 79 -4.65 10.45 6.47
N VAL A 80 -4.09 9.24 6.41
CA VAL A 80 -3.91 8.37 7.58
C VAL A 80 -2.88 8.97 8.54
N VAL A 81 -1.68 9.32 8.06
CA VAL A 81 -0.61 9.86 8.92
C VAL A 81 -1.02 11.19 9.52
N ALA A 82 -1.52 12.13 8.70
CA ALA A 82 -1.99 13.43 9.20
C ALA A 82 -3.23 13.30 10.08
N GLY A 83 -4.14 12.36 9.77
CA GLY A 83 -5.32 12.09 10.56
C GLY A 83 -4.96 11.58 11.97
N VAL A 84 -4.05 10.60 12.05
CA VAL A 84 -3.58 10.08 13.34
C VAL A 84 -2.92 11.19 14.15
N VAL A 85 -1.97 11.93 13.58
CA VAL A 85 -1.24 13.00 14.28
C VAL A 85 -2.18 14.11 14.76
N ARG A 86 -3.15 14.52 13.93
CA ARG A 86 -4.16 15.52 14.32
C ARG A 86 -5.06 15.04 15.45
N ASP A 87 -5.43 13.76 15.42
CA ASP A 87 -6.42 13.19 16.32
C ASP A 87 -5.76 12.48 17.53
N GLN A 88 -4.43 12.54 17.70
CA GLN A 88 -3.66 11.89 18.77
C GLN A 88 -4.26 12.13 20.16
N ALA A 89 -4.50 13.39 20.52
CA ALA A 89 -5.06 13.75 21.84
C ALA A 89 -6.46 13.15 22.12
N LYS A 90 -7.17 12.72 21.07
CA LYS A 90 -8.45 12.01 21.19
C LYS A 90 -8.26 10.48 21.11
N LEU A 91 -7.33 10.00 20.29
CA LEU A 91 -7.08 8.58 20.09
C LEU A 91 -6.37 7.96 21.29
N ASP A 92 -5.37 8.62 21.87
CA ASP A 92 -4.55 8.06 22.94
C ASP A 92 -5.39 7.66 24.17
N PRO A 93 -6.29 8.51 24.71
CA PRO A 93 -7.14 8.10 25.84
C PRO A 93 -8.07 6.93 25.52
N LEU A 94 -8.56 6.83 24.29
CA LEU A 94 -9.44 5.73 23.86
C LEU A 94 -8.67 4.41 23.76
N ILE A 95 -7.42 4.47 23.29
CA ILE A 95 -6.53 3.30 23.22
C ILE A 95 -6.14 2.87 24.64
N ASP A 96 -5.79 3.82 25.51
CA ASP A 96 -5.45 3.54 26.92
C ASP A 96 -6.62 2.89 27.68
N GLU A 97 -7.85 3.37 27.47
CA GLU A 97 -9.06 2.77 28.04
C GLU A 97 -9.27 1.34 27.52
N ALA A 98 -9.09 1.11 26.21
CA ALA A 98 -9.23 -0.22 25.62
C ALA A 98 -8.18 -1.21 26.14
N LEU A 99 -6.95 -0.73 26.40
CA LEU A 99 -5.86 -1.54 26.96
C LEU A 99 -6.04 -1.81 28.46
N SER A 100 -6.65 -0.89 29.21
CA SER A 100 -6.87 -1.03 30.65
C SER A 100 -7.97 -2.04 31.00
N ASN A 101 -8.87 -2.33 30.06
CA ASN A 101 -9.98 -3.28 30.22
C ASN A 101 -9.66 -4.70 29.69
N GLY A 102 -8.40 -4.96 29.32
CA GLY A 102 -7.91 -6.22 28.75
C GLY A 102 -7.25 -7.17 29.75
#